data_AF-A0A1Z1W2M1-F1
#
_entry.id   AF-A0A1Z1W2M1-F1
#
_cell.length_a   1.000
_cell.length_b   1.000
_cell.length_c   1.000
_cell.angle_alpha   90.00
_cell.angle_beta   90.00
_cell.angle_gamma   90.00
#
_symmetry.space_group_name_H-M   'P 1'
#
loop_
_entity.id
_entity.type
_entity.pdbx_description
1 polymer ?
#
loop_
_entity_poly.entity_id
_entity_poly.type
_entity_poly.pdbx_seq_one_letter_code
_entity_poly.pdbx_strand_id
1 'polypeptide(L)'
;MIVVVNDNGRSYAPTVGALARHLAALRQGGSEPLGRNVFTDLGFFYAGPVDGHDVQALEAVLRRVRALGRPVVVHVITVKGKGYGPAERDEADCLHAVGTFDPATGQAPPALATAPPSWTAVFGQALAQLAAERTDVVAVTASMLRPTGLHPMAVKFPDRVFDVGIAEQHAVTCAAGLAMGGLHPVVAIYATFLNRAFDQVLMDVALHHLPVTFVLDRAGITGPDGPSHHGMWDLGLLGTVPGLRIAAPRDADCLRALLREAAGITSGPTVLRFPKGQAGPGIAALAHIDGLDILHCSAHRPLDVLLVPVGPLAKDALDAAHLLEERGLGVTVADPRWVLPISPALTTLAARHRIAVTVEDGVRTSGAGAALAQACRDAAVATPVTSLGLPRAFIPHGPRGTLLAQAGLDAEGIARSIRHAVAARSADCVAFTSDSGRT
;
A
#
# COMPACT_ATOMS: atom_id res chain seq x y z
N MET A 1 -3.11 35.96 5.07
CA MET A 1 -2.55 34.60 4.88
C MET A 1 -1.08 34.73 4.51
N ILE A 2 -0.20 34.02 5.19
CA ILE A 2 1.23 33.96 4.86
C ILE A 2 1.56 32.50 4.56
N VAL A 3 2.17 32.23 3.41
CA VAL A 3 2.67 30.91 3.02
C VAL A 3 4.18 30.94 3.13
N VAL A 4 4.76 30.10 3.99
CA VAL A 4 6.20 29.96 4.10
C VAL A 4 6.62 28.78 3.23
N VAL A 5 7.31 29.07 2.13
CA VAL A 5 7.90 28.04 1.27
C VAL A 5 9.25 27.69 1.88
N ASN A 6 9.30 26.55 2.59
CA ASN A 6 10.53 25.97 3.10
C ASN A 6 11.26 25.24 1.96
N ASP A 7 12.14 25.95 1.28
CA ASP A 7 12.85 25.45 0.12
C ASP A 7 14.25 24.92 0.47
N ASN A 8 14.35 23.60 0.61
CA ASN A 8 15.61 22.87 0.78
C ASN A 8 16.04 22.11 -0.48
N GLY A 9 15.29 22.23 -1.59
CA GLY A 9 15.55 21.52 -2.84
C GLY A 9 15.40 20.00 -2.78
N ARG A 10 14.76 19.44 -1.75
CA ARG A 10 14.61 17.99 -1.56
C ARG A 10 13.20 17.61 -1.11
N SER A 11 12.73 16.48 -1.64
CA SER A 11 11.67 15.64 -1.08
C SER A 11 12.36 14.41 -0.46
N TYR A 12 11.95 13.17 -0.77
CA TYR A 12 12.77 11.96 -0.53
C TYR A 12 14.02 11.91 -1.43
N ALA A 13 13.97 12.58 -2.58
CA ALA A 13 15.08 12.77 -3.51
C ALA A 13 15.16 14.27 -3.88
N PRO A 14 16.18 14.74 -4.61
CA PRO A 14 16.19 16.11 -5.14
C PRO A 14 14.87 16.46 -5.84
N THR A 15 14.33 17.66 -5.61
CA THR A 15 13.06 18.07 -6.21
C THR A 15 13.17 18.16 -7.74
N VAL A 16 12.12 17.74 -8.43
CA VAL A 16 12.07 17.68 -9.90
C VAL A 16 10.99 18.61 -10.46
N GLY A 17 11.00 18.80 -11.79
CA GLY A 17 9.97 19.56 -12.50
C GLY A 17 10.27 21.06 -12.67
N ALA A 18 9.36 21.75 -13.35
CA ALA A 18 9.54 23.16 -13.73
C ALA A 18 9.56 24.10 -12.51
N LEU A 19 8.71 23.83 -11.50
CA LEU A 19 8.68 24.64 -10.28
C LEU A 19 10.00 24.52 -9.50
N ALA A 20 10.59 23.32 -9.40
CA ALA A 20 11.89 23.13 -8.74
C ALA A 20 13.01 23.94 -9.44
N ARG A 21 13.05 23.93 -10.77
CA ARG A 21 14.00 24.76 -11.54
C ARG A 21 13.75 26.26 -11.34
N HIS A 22 12.48 26.67 -11.28
CA HIS A 22 12.12 28.07 -11.03
C HIS A 22 12.56 28.53 -9.63
N LEU A 23 12.31 27.72 -8.60
CA LEU A 23 12.79 27.98 -7.25
C LEU A 23 14.31 28.05 -7.20
N ALA A 24 15.02 27.14 -7.86
CA ALA A 24 16.49 27.18 -7.95
C ALA A 24 17.01 28.48 -8.60
N ALA A 25 16.34 28.98 -9.65
CA ALA A 25 16.67 30.28 -10.24
C ALA A 25 16.42 31.44 -9.26
N LEU A 26 15.30 31.41 -8.52
CA LEU A 26 14.98 32.41 -7.49
C LEU A 26 15.99 32.42 -6.33
N ARG A 27 16.68 31.30 -6.05
CA ARG A 27 17.77 31.27 -5.06
C ARG A 27 19.03 31.99 -5.53
N GLN A 28 19.31 31.96 -6.84
CA GLN A 28 20.50 32.56 -7.44
C GLN A 28 20.34 34.06 -7.71
N GLY A 29 19.09 34.51 -7.88
CA GLY A 29 18.77 35.92 -7.96
C GLY A 29 19.03 36.58 -6.61
N GLY A 30 20.02 37.49 -6.58
CA GLY A 30 20.12 38.47 -5.51
C GLY A 30 18.80 39.24 -5.36
N SER A 31 18.63 39.88 -4.20
CA SER A 31 17.45 40.61 -3.75
C SER A 31 16.95 41.68 -4.74
N GLU A 32 16.35 41.26 -5.85
CA GLU A 32 15.52 42.07 -6.74
C GLU A 32 14.08 41.88 -6.25
N PRO A 33 13.53 42.85 -5.51
CA PRO A 33 12.12 42.81 -5.18
C PRO A 33 11.33 43.00 -6.49
N LEU A 34 10.21 42.27 -6.65
CA LEU A 34 9.13 42.60 -7.61
C LEU A 34 9.23 42.06 -9.05
N GLY A 35 10.13 41.13 -9.35
CA GLY A 35 10.10 40.42 -10.65
C GLY A 35 8.89 39.47 -10.77
N ARG A 36 8.27 39.44 -11.97
CA ARG A 36 7.21 38.48 -12.30
C ARG A 36 7.72 37.04 -12.08
N ASN A 37 7.07 36.30 -11.20
CA ASN A 37 7.35 34.91 -10.88
C ASN A 37 6.04 34.13 -10.69
N VAL A 38 6.13 32.81 -10.50
CA VAL A 38 4.94 31.95 -10.37
C VAL A 38 4.00 32.41 -9.25
N PHE A 39 4.54 32.90 -8.13
CA PHE A 39 3.74 33.34 -6.99
C PHE A 39 3.05 34.67 -7.27
N THR A 40 3.75 35.63 -7.88
CA THR A 40 3.15 36.92 -8.26
C THR A 40 2.09 36.76 -9.33
N ASP A 41 2.27 35.81 -10.26
CA ASP A 41 1.27 35.47 -11.29
C ASP A 41 0.01 34.84 -10.69
N LEU A 42 0.15 34.14 -9.56
CA LEU A 42 -0.97 33.65 -8.74
C LEU A 42 -1.57 34.72 -7.81
N GLY A 43 -1.08 35.97 -7.88
CA GLY A 43 -1.58 37.11 -7.09
C GLY A 43 -0.95 37.30 -5.71
N PHE A 44 0.03 36.47 -5.33
CA PHE A 44 0.75 36.63 -4.06
C PHE A 44 1.72 37.80 -4.13
N PHE A 45 1.88 38.51 -3.01
CA PHE A 45 3.11 39.25 -2.80
C PHE A 45 4.24 38.24 -2.53
N TYR A 46 5.40 38.42 -3.15
CA TYR A 46 6.55 37.54 -2.97
C TYR A 46 7.62 38.24 -2.13
N ALA A 47 8.07 37.59 -1.06
CA ALA A 47 9.12 38.06 -0.17
C ALA A 47 10.21 36.98 -0.03
N GLY A 48 11.38 37.23 -0.60
CA GLY A 48 12.54 36.33 -0.47
C GLY A 48 13.46 36.38 -1.70
N PRO A 49 14.43 35.45 -1.78
CA PRO A 49 14.70 34.42 -0.78
C PRO A 49 15.23 35.00 0.54
N VAL A 50 14.92 34.34 1.66
CA VAL A 50 15.46 34.64 3.00
C VAL A 50 16.26 33.43 3.47
N ASP A 51 17.41 33.64 4.13
CA ASP A 51 18.13 32.55 4.80
C ASP A 51 17.27 32.02 5.95
N GLY A 52 16.85 30.76 5.85
CA GLY A 52 16.01 30.10 6.84
C GLY A 52 16.73 29.69 8.11
N HIS A 53 18.05 29.85 8.17
CA HIS A 53 18.85 29.61 9.36
C HIS A 53 19.24 30.90 10.09
N ASP A 54 18.86 32.05 9.56
CA ASP A 54 18.93 33.34 10.25
C ASP A 54 17.56 33.68 10.87
N VAL A 55 17.45 33.40 12.17
CA VAL A 55 16.22 33.66 12.94
C VAL A 55 15.86 35.15 12.95
N GLN A 56 16.85 36.05 13.03
CA GLN A 56 16.58 37.49 13.08
C GLN A 56 16.04 38.00 11.74
N ALA A 57 16.62 37.54 10.62
CA ALA A 57 16.13 37.86 9.28
C ALA A 57 14.71 37.32 9.05
N LEU A 58 14.44 36.08 9.46
CA LEU A 58 13.11 35.47 9.39
C LEU A 58 12.07 36.26 10.19
N GLU A 59 12.38 36.60 11.44
CA GLU A 59 11.48 37.39 12.28
C GLU A 59 11.19 38.77 11.68
N ALA A 60 12.22 39.46 11.17
CA ALA A 60 12.07 40.76 10.54
C ALA A 60 11.15 40.70 9.31
N VAL A 61 11.36 39.72 8.42
CA VAL A 61 10.49 39.51 7.26
C VAL A 61 9.07 39.15 7.67
N LEU A 62 8.88 38.22 8.61
CA LEU A 62 7.56 37.79 9.04
C LEU A 62 6.76 38.94 9.68
N ARG A 63 7.39 39.78 10.51
CA ARG A 63 6.77 40.99 11.07
C ARG A 63 6.37 41.97 9.95
N ARG A 64 7.26 42.22 8.99
CA ARG A 64 7.00 43.10 7.85
C ARG A 64 5.84 42.61 6.99
N VAL A 65 5.83 41.34 6.57
CA VAL A 65 4.80 40.81 5.66
C VAL A 65 3.44 40.68 6.34
N ARG A 66 3.41 40.44 7.66
CA ARG A 66 2.16 40.46 8.44
C ARG A 66 1.46 41.82 8.36
N ALA A 67 2.22 42.92 8.33
CA ALA A 67 1.66 44.27 8.25
C ALA A 67 1.07 44.64 6.87
N LEU A 68 1.34 43.85 5.81
CA LEU A 68 0.93 44.18 4.44
C LEU A 68 -0.56 43.94 4.15
N GLY A 69 -1.29 43.20 5.00
CA GLY A 69 -2.72 42.97 4.83
C GLY A 69 -3.14 42.22 3.55
N ARG A 70 -2.21 41.54 2.86
CA ARG A 70 -2.46 40.79 1.61
C ARG A 70 -1.84 39.38 1.66
N PRO A 71 -2.24 38.44 0.78
CA PRO A 71 -1.58 37.14 0.67
C PRO A 71 -0.11 37.29 0.30
N VAL A 72 0.77 36.66 1.07
CA VAL A 72 2.23 36.72 0.87
C VAL A 72 2.82 35.31 0.85
N VAL A 73 3.73 35.07 -0.08
CA VAL A 73 4.67 33.95 -0.04
C VAL A 73 5.99 34.46 0.52
N VAL A 74 6.47 33.84 1.60
CA VAL A 74 7.83 34.02 2.10
C VAL A 74 8.66 32.83 1.64
N HIS A 75 9.61 33.07 0.73
CA HIS A 75 10.50 32.03 0.23
C HIS A 75 11.72 31.93 1.13
N VAL A 76 11.84 30.81 1.84
CA VAL A 76 12.86 30.56 2.86
C VAL A 76 13.77 29.44 2.39
N ILE A 77 15.07 29.72 2.26
CA ILE A 77 16.07 28.73 1.86
C ILE A 77 16.54 28.00 3.11
N THR A 78 16.44 26.68 3.12
CA THR A 78 16.98 25.86 4.22
C THR A 78 17.88 24.74 3.71
N VAL A 79 18.48 24.00 4.63
CA VAL A 79 19.30 22.82 4.35
C VAL A 79 18.63 21.66 5.06
N LYS A 80 18.29 20.61 4.32
CA LYS A 80 17.65 19.43 4.90
C LYS A 80 18.64 18.73 5.84
N GLY A 81 18.22 18.47 7.08
CA GLY A 81 19.09 17.91 8.11
C GLY A 81 20.02 18.92 8.78
N LYS A 82 19.85 20.24 8.55
CA LYS A 82 20.73 21.28 9.13
C LYS A 82 20.93 21.09 10.64
N GLY A 83 22.18 21.19 11.07
CA GLY A 83 22.59 21.05 12.46
C GLY A 83 22.90 19.61 12.84
N TYR A 84 22.63 18.63 11.96
CA TYR A 84 22.95 17.23 12.17
C TYR A 84 23.84 16.70 11.04
N GLY A 85 25.16 16.73 11.28
CA GLY A 85 26.18 16.40 10.27
C GLY A 85 25.95 15.10 9.49
N PRO A 86 25.54 13.98 10.13
CA PRO A 86 25.20 12.76 9.40
C PRO A 86 24.06 12.93 8.38
N ALA A 87 23.01 13.68 8.71
CA ALA A 87 21.92 13.96 7.76
C ALA A 87 22.37 14.89 6.63
N GLU A 88 23.16 15.93 6.92
CA GLU A 88 23.65 16.85 5.89
C GLU A 88 24.57 16.15 4.87
N ARG A 89 25.30 15.11 5.30
CA ARG A 89 26.21 14.33 4.44
C ARG A 89 25.56 13.15 3.72
N ASP A 90 24.36 12.74 4.13
CA ASP A 90 23.61 11.73 3.42
C ASP A 90 22.99 12.32 2.15
N GLU A 91 23.72 12.24 1.04
CA GLU A 91 23.27 12.76 -0.25
C GLU A 91 22.05 12.01 -0.80
N ALA A 92 21.82 10.77 -0.36
CA ALA A 92 20.78 9.90 -0.91
C ALA A 92 19.39 10.27 -0.42
N ASP A 93 19.22 10.58 0.87
CA ASP A 93 17.91 10.84 1.49
C ASP A 93 17.93 11.98 2.54
N CYS A 94 19.12 12.40 2.99
CA CYS A 94 19.34 13.29 4.13
C CYS A 94 18.66 12.79 5.41
N LEU A 95 18.68 11.47 5.62
CA LEU A 95 18.01 10.80 6.74
C LEU A 95 16.51 11.13 6.87
N HIS A 96 15.81 11.28 5.74
CA HIS A 96 14.35 11.49 5.73
C HIS A 96 13.59 10.30 6.30
N ALA A 97 13.99 9.09 5.90
CA ALA A 97 13.41 7.84 6.35
C ALA A 97 14.42 7.08 7.21
N VAL A 98 14.37 7.31 8.52
CA VAL A 98 15.23 6.62 9.49
C VAL A 98 14.46 5.60 10.31
N GLY A 99 15.05 4.43 10.47
CA GLY A 99 14.68 3.47 11.51
C GLY A 99 15.36 3.82 12.84
N THR A 100 15.63 2.83 13.69
CA THR A 100 16.59 3.01 14.77
C THR A 100 17.99 3.17 14.17
N PHE A 101 18.77 4.15 14.63
CA PHE A 101 20.15 4.41 14.19
C PHE A 101 20.98 4.95 15.35
N ASP A 102 22.31 4.87 15.23
CA ASP A 102 23.23 5.49 16.18
C ASP A 102 23.24 7.03 15.97
N PRO A 103 22.80 7.83 16.96
CA PRO A 103 22.73 9.28 16.82
C PRO A 103 24.07 9.95 16.54
N ALA A 104 25.21 9.37 16.92
CA ALA A 104 26.51 9.96 16.65
C ALA A 104 26.92 9.81 15.17
N THR A 105 26.59 8.66 14.57
CA THR A 105 27.05 8.29 13.22
C THR A 105 25.99 8.44 12.14
N GLY A 106 24.70 8.50 12.51
CA GLY A 106 23.57 8.45 11.59
C GLY A 106 23.35 7.07 10.97
N GLN A 107 24.10 6.06 11.38
CA GLN A 107 24.07 4.74 10.76
C GLN A 107 23.04 3.84 11.45
N ALA A 108 22.21 3.18 10.64
CA ALA A 108 21.37 2.11 11.13
C ALA A 108 22.26 0.96 11.68
N PRO A 109 21.80 0.23 12.71
CA PRO A 109 22.47 -0.99 13.15
C PRO A 109 22.68 -1.92 11.95
N PRO A 110 23.82 -2.63 11.89
CA PRO A 110 24.03 -3.60 10.83
C PRO A 110 22.86 -4.59 10.82
N ALA A 111 22.28 -4.79 9.64
CA ALA A 111 21.25 -5.80 9.48
C ALA A 111 21.83 -7.16 9.88
N LEU A 112 21.07 -7.94 10.65
CA LEU A 112 21.43 -9.33 10.89
C LEU A 112 21.55 -10.02 9.54
N ALA A 113 22.65 -10.73 9.29
CA ALA A 113 22.92 -11.38 8.00
C ALA A 113 21.82 -12.38 7.57
N THR A 114 20.98 -12.81 8.51
CA THR A 114 19.86 -13.74 8.34
C THR A 114 18.49 -13.06 8.26
N ALA A 115 18.42 -11.72 8.32
CA ALA A 115 17.16 -11.02 8.28
C ALA A 115 16.48 -11.19 6.90
N PRO A 116 15.18 -11.54 6.85
CA PRO A 116 14.49 -11.64 5.58
C PRO A 116 14.43 -10.28 4.86
N PRO A 117 14.42 -10.29 3.52
CA PRO A 117 14.36 -9.05 2.74
C PRO A 117 13.04 -8.32 2.99
N SER A 118 13.06 -6.99 2.86
CA SER A 118 11.82 -6.20 2.89
C SER A 118 10.96 -6.49 1.65
N TRP A 119 9.63 -6.37 1.79
CA TRP A 119 8.72 -6.48 0.64
C TRP A 119 9.12 -5.55 -0.51
N THR A 120 9.48 -4.31 -0.19
CA THR A 120 10.00 -3.30 -1.12
C THR A 120 11.26 -3.77 -1.85
N ALA A 121 12.20 -4.41 -1.15
CA ALA A 121 13.42 -4.93 -1.77
C ALA A 121 13.14 -6.10 -2.72
N VAL A 122 12.25 -7.02 -2.31
CA VAL A 122 11.81 -8.13 -3.18
C VAL A 122 11.16 -7.58 -4.44
N PHE A 123 10.22 -6.64 -4.30
CA PHE A 123 9.58 -5.97 -5.43
C PHE A 123 10.58 -5.28 -6.35
N GLY A 124 11.47 -4.45 -5.80
CA GLY A 124 12.43 -3.68 -6.59
C GLY A 124 13.37 -4.56 -7.43
N GLN A 125 13.83 -5.67 -6.85
CA GLN A 125 14.63 -6.67 -7.56
C GLN A 125 13.81 -7.38 -8.64
N ALA A 126 12.58 -7.80 -8.32
CA ALA A 126 11.70 -8.50 -9.25
C ALA A 126 11.33 -7.62 -10.46
N LEU A 127 11.04 -6.34 -10.23
CA LEU A 127 10.72 -5.39 -11.30
C LEU A 127 11.96 -5.11 -12.18
N ALA A 128 13.13 -4.93 -11.59
CA ALA A 128 14.36 -4.73 -12.36
C ALA A 128 14.74 -5.95 -13.21
N GLN A 129 14.42 -7.17 -12.73
CA GLN A 129 14.54 -8.39 -13.51
C GLN A 129 13.51 -8.41 -14.65
N LEU A 130 12.24 -8.15 -14.37
CA LEU A 130 11.18 -8.11 -15.37
C LEU A 130 11.49 -7.09 -16.48
N ALA A 131 11.98 -5.90 -16.13
CA ALA A 131 12.40 -4.88 -17.09
C ALA A 131 13.61 -5.27 -17.94
N ALA A 132 14.43 -6.23 -17.49
CA ALA A 132 15.51 -6.79 -18.31
C ALA A 132 14.99 -7.82 -19.32
N GLU A 133 13.90 -8.51 -19.00
CA GLU A 133 13.24 -9.51 -19.84
C GLU A 133 12.29 -8.87 -20.87
N ARG A 134 11.72 -7.70 -20.53
CA ARG A 134 10.71 -6.99 -21.33
C ARG A 134 11.11 -5.54 -21.55
N THR A 135 11.13 -5.07 -22.79
CA THR A 135 11.52 -3.68 -23.15
C THR A 135 10.38 -2.67 -23.00
N ASP A 136 9.13 -3.13 -22.97
CA ASP A 136 7.92 -2.30 -22.89
C ASP A 136 7.59 -1.84 -21.45
N VAL A 137 8.16 -2.49 -20.43
CA VAL A 137 7.89 -2.16 -19.03
C VAL A 137 8.50 -0.80 -18.64
N VAL A 138 7.73 0.12 -18.08
CA VAL A 138 8.26 1.38 -17.53
C VAL A 138 7.78 1.55 -16.11
N ALA A 139 8.54 2.25 -15.27
CA ALA A 139 8.14 2.51 -13.89
C ALA A 139 7.80 3.99 -13.69
N VAL A 140 6.74 4.27 -12.95
CA VAL A 140 6.32 5.63 -12.59
C VAL A 140 6.18 5.72 -11.07
N THR A 141 6.67 6.79 -10.46
CA THR A 141 6.49 7.07 -9.04
C THR A 141 6.22 8.54 -8.79
N ALA A 142 5.58 8.83 -7.66
CA ALA A 142 5.33 10.18 -7.18
C ALA A 142 6.30 10.53 -6.04
N SER A 143 7.53 10.95 -6.39
CA SER A 143 8.58 11.34 -5.43
C SER A 143 9.07 10.24 -4.48
N MET A 144 8.77 8.96 -4.74
CA MET A 144 9.09 7.84 -3.83
C MET A 144 10.02 6.79 -4.44
N LEU A 145 10.95 7.18 -5.32
CA LEU A 145 11.85 6.28 -6.04
C LEU A 145 12.52 5.20 -5.16
N ARG A 146 13.16 5.59 -4.05
CA ARG A 146 13.77 4.63 -3.11
C ARG A 146 12.74 3.98 -2.20
N PRO A 147 11.83 4.73 -1.55
CA PRO A 147 10.87 4.11 -0.64
C PRO A 147 9.94 3.06 -1.28
N THR A 148 9.64 3.14 -2.58
CA THR A 148 8.87 2.12 -3.32
C THR A 148 9.73 1.11 -4.07
N GLY A 149 11.06 1.14 -3.90
CA GLY A 149 11.95 0.10 -4.43
C GLY A 149 12.30 0.23 -5.92
N LEU A 150 12.05 1.38 -6.56
CA LEU A 150 12.37 1.58 -7.98
C LEU A 150 13.85 1.87 -8.26
N HIS A 151 14.65 2.16 -7.23
CA HIS A 151 16.06 2.52 -7.40
C HIS A 151 16.91 1.51 -8.20
N PRO A 152 16.81 0.18 -7.98
CA PRO A 152 17.55 -0.80 -8.79
C PRO A 152 17.23 -0.71 -10.28
N MET A 153 15.96 -0.51 -10.63
CA MET A 153 15.54 -0.33 -12.02
C MET A 153 16.04 1.00 -12.58
N ALA A 154 15.97 2.09 -11.81
CA ALA A 154 16.44 3.41 -12.26
C ALA A 154 17.95 3.46 -12.53
N VAL A 155 18.76 2.71 -11.77
CA VAL A 155 20.20 2.59 -12.03
C VAL A 155 20.46 1.80 -13.32
N LYS A 156 19.73 0.71 -13.54
CA LYS A 156 19.95 -0.19 -14.68
C LYS A 156 19.31 0.31 -15.99
N PHE A 157 18.18 1.00 -15.89
CA PHE A 157 17.34 1.46 -16.99
C PHE A 157 16.83 2.89 -16.72
N PRO A 158 17.73 3.90 -16.66
CA PRO A 158 17.38 5.26 -16.25
C PRO A 158 16.28 5.90 -17.12
N ASP A 159 16.26 5.62 -18.43
CA ASP A 159 15.28 6.17 -19.36
C ASP A 159 13.88 5.52 -19.26
N ARG A 160 13.70 4.54 -18.36
CA ARG A 160 12.46 3.79 -18.16
C ARG A 160 11.86 3.98 -16.76
N VAL A 161 12.38 4.93 -15.98
CA VAL A 161 11.84 5.27 -14.66
C VAL A 161 11.53 6.76 -14.58
N PHE A 162 10.26 7.07 -14.35
CA PHE A 162 9.75 8.45 -14.31
C PHE A 162 9.35 8.83 -12.89
N ASP A 163 9.96 9.88 -12.36
CA ASP A 163 9.54 10.52 -11.11
C ASP A 163 8.80 11.82 -11.44
N VAL A 164 7.50 11.86 -11.13
CA VAL A 164 6.64 13.02 -11.42
C VAL A 164 6.56 14.03 -10.27
N GLY A 165 7.36 13.85 -9.22
CA GLY A 165 7.24 14.62 -7.97
C GLY A 165 6.02 14.18 -7.14
N ILE A 166 5.64 14.95 -6.12
CA ILE A 166 4.48 14.63 -5.26
C ILE A 166 3.19 15.00 -6.01
N ALA A 167 2.84 14.18 -7.02
CA ALA A 167 1.73 14.41 -7.92
C ALA A 167 1.11 13.06 -8.36
N GLU A 168 0.44 12.37 -7.43
CA GLU A 168 -0.14 11.05 -7.65
C GLU A 168 -1.13 11.02 -8.81
N GLN A 169 -1.98 12.05 -8.96
CA GLN A 169 -2.89 12.14 -10.10
C GLN A 169 -2.12 12.15 -11.42
N HIS A 170 -1.07 12.97 -11.50
CA HIS A 170 -0.23 13.04 -12.69
C HIS A 170 0.49 11.72 -12.96
N ALA A 171 0.95 11.00 -11.91
CA ALA A 171 1.59 9.70 -12.07
C ALA A 171 0.66 8.70 -12.78
N VAL A 172 -0.61 8.64 -12.37
CA VAL A 172 -1.59 7.71 -12.94
C VAL A 172 -2.01 8.13 -14.35
N THR A 173 -2.32 9.40 -14.60
CA THR A 173 -2.67 9.86 -15.96
C THR A 173 -1.48 9.76 -16.92
N CYS A 174 -0.25 9.99 -16.46
CA CYS A 174 0.97 9.77 -17.25
C CYS A 174 1.10 8.29 -17.62
N ALA A 175 0.89 7.38 -16.66
CA ALA A 175 0.85 5.95 -16.93
C ALA A 175 -0.23 5.59 -17.96
N ALA A 176 -1.44 6.15 -17.88
CA ALA A 176 -2.47 5.95 -18.89
C ALA A 176 -1.96 6.32 -20.31
N GLY A 177 -1.34 7.50 -20.46
CA GLY A 177 -0.76 7.93 -21.74
C GLY A 177 0.36 7.01 -22.24
N LEU A 178 1.26 6.57 -21.35
CA LEU A 178 2.32 5.60 -21.68
C LEU A 178 1.75 4.26 -22.14
N ALA A 179 0.69 3.77 -21.48
CA ALA A 179 0.00 2.54 -21.84
C ALA A 179 -0.70 2.65 -23.21
N MET A 180 -1.37 3.78 -23.48
CA MET A 180 -1.94 4.07 -24.80
C MET A 180 -0.87 4.14 -25.90
N GLY A 181 0.35 4.55 -25.54
CA GLY A 181 1.53 4.53 -26.41
C GLY A 181 2.16 3.15 -26.62
N GLY A 182 1.60 2.08 -26.07
CA GLY A 182 2.06 0.70 -26.25
C GLY A 182 3.09 0.22 -25.23
N LEU A 183 3.34 0.97 -24.16
CA LEU A 183 4.19 0.52 -23.04
C LEU A 183 3.35 -0.20 -21.97
N HIS A 184 4.01 -0.84 -21.01
CA HIS A 184 3.40 -1.43 -19.81
C HIS A 184 3.87 -0.67 -18.56
N PRO A 185 3.11 0.33 -18.08
CA PRO A 185 3.50 1.11 -16.92
C PRO A 185 3.26 0.36 -15.61
N VAL A 186 4.28 0.37 -14.75
CA VAL A 186 4.21 -0.05 -13.36
C VAL A 186 4.24 1.19 -12.47
N VAL A 187 3.10 1.54 -11.89
CA VAL A 187 2.97 2.70 -10.99
C VAL A 187 3.24 2.25 -9.56
N ALA A 188 4.42 2.58 -9.02
CA ALA A 188 4.82 2.19 -7.67
C ALA A 188 4.61 3.35 -6.68
N ILE A 189 3.68 3.13 -5.75
CA ILE A 189 3.14 4.14 -4.85
C ILE A 189 2.74 3.51 -3.51
N TYR A 190 2.62 4.30 -2.44
CA TYR A 190 1.99 3.79 -1.21
C TYR A 190 0.48 3.66 -1.40
N ALA A 191 -0.11 2.61 -0.83
CA ALA A 191 -1.54 2.35 -0.86
C ALA A 191 -2.39 3.56 -0.41
N THR A 192 -1.99 4.25 0.66
CA THR A 192 -2.72 5.44 1.16
C THR A 192 -2.68 6.63 0.20
N PHE A 193 -1.61 6.78 -0.59
CA PHE A 193 -1.42 7.91 -1.49
C PHE A 193 -2.15 7.72 -2.81
N LEU A 194 -2.39 6.47 -3.24
CA LEU A 194 -3.24 6.19 -4.39
C LEU A 194 -4.66 6.78 -4.23
N ASN A 195 -5.13 6.99 -3.00
CA ASN A 195 -6.41 7.68 -2.73
C ASN A 195 -6.50 9.06 -3.41
N ARG A 196 -5.36 9.75 -3.60
CA ARG A 196 -5.30 11.02 -4.33
C ARG A 196 -5.63 10.88 -5.81
N ALA A 197 -5.41 9.71 -6.38
CA ALA A 197 -5.51 9.41 -7.81
C ALA A 197 -6.62 8.41 -8.16
N PHE A 198 -7.61 8.22 -7.27
CA PHE A 198 -8.69 7.25 -7.48
C PHE A 198 -9.46 7.51 -8.79
N ASP A 199 -9.81 8.77 -9.05
CA ASP A 199 -10.52 9.15 -10.27
C ASP A 199 -9.69 8.85 -11.52
N GLN A 200 -8.37 9.07 -11.48
CA GLN A 200 -7.47 8.73 -12.59
C GLN A 200 -7.38 7.21 -12.80
N VAL A 201 -7.39 6.40 -11.73
CA VAL A 201 -7.46 4.94 -11.86
C VAL A 201 -8.77 4.52 -12.54
N LEU A 202 -9.89 5.14 -12.15
CA LEU A 202 -11.21 4.80 -12.66
C LEU A 202 -11.44 5.30 -14.11
N MET A 203 -11.18 6.57 -14.37
CA MET A 203 -11.55 7.27 -15.60
C MET A 203 -10.44 7.27 -16.64
N ASP A 204 -9.18 7.45 -16.25
CA ASP A 204 -8.08 7.51 -17.23
C ASP A 204 -7.54 6.11 -17.57
N VAL A 205 -7.63 5.16 -16.63
CA VAL A 205 -7.05 3.81 -16.80
C VAL A 205 -8.12 2.76 -17.05
N ALA A 206 -9.05 2.56 -16.10
CA ALA A 206 -9.98 1.44 -16.14
C ALA A 206 -11.04 1.56 -17.25
N LEU A 207 -11.60 2.76 -17.45
CA LEU A 207 -12.54 3.05 -18.54
C LEU A 207 -12.00 2.65 -19.92
N HIS A 208 -10.69 2.78 -20.11
CA HIS A 208 -9.99 2.49 -21.35
C HIS A 208 -9.36 1.09 -21.38
N HIS A 209 -9.60 0.27 -20.36
CA HIS A 209 -9.04 -1.08 -20.21
C HIS A 209 -7.50 -1.10 -20.35
N LEU A 210 -6.82 -0.06 -19.88
CA LEU A 210 -5.38 0.07 -20.12
C LEU A 210 -4.56 -0.90 -19.25
N PRO A 211 -3.46 -1.46 -19.79
CA PRO A 211 -2.57 -2.39 -19.09
C PRO A 211 -1.61 -1.65 -18.15
N VAL A 212 -2.16 -1.05 -17.09
CA VAL A 212 -1.37 -0.40 -16.03
C VAL A 212 -1.33 -1.31 -14.81
N THR A 213 -0.13 -1.61 -14.32
CA THR A 213 0.05 -2.35 -13.06
C THR A 213 0.35 -1.37 -11.94
N PHE A 214 -0.53 -1.27 -10.96
CA PHE A 214 -0.29 -0.52 -9.74
C PHE A 214 0.37 -1.43 -8.71
N VAL A 215 1.45 -0.94 -8.10
CA VAL A 215 2.12 -1.64 -6.99
C VAL A 215 1.98 -0.78 -5.76
N LEU A 216 1.16 -1.27 -4.83
CA LEU A 216 0.79 -0.63 -3.58
C LEU A 216 1.65 -1.17 -2.46
N ASP A 217 2.76 -0.50 -2.24
CA ASP A 217 3.56 -0.67 -1.04
C ASP A 217 2.81 -0.07 0.16
N ARG A 218 3.19 -0.42 1.40
CA ARG A 218 2.56 0.10 2.64
C ARG A 218 1.04 -0.17 2.69
N ALA A 219 0.55 -1.25 2.06
CA ALA A 219 -0.86 -1.63 2.13
C ALA A 219 -1.23 -2.14 3.54
N GLY A 220 -2.41 -1.74 4.03
CA GLY A 220 -2.86 -2.02 5.40
C GLY A 220 -2.17 -1.18 6.48
N ILE A 221 -2.04 -1.72 7.69
CA ILE A 221 -1.44 -1.00 8.84
C ILE A 221 0.07 -0.80 8.67
N THR A 222 0.52 0.43 8.42
CA THR A 222 1.96 0.71 8.33
C THR A 222 2.70 0.65 9.67
N GLY A 223 1.99 0.70 10.80
CA GLY A 223 2.55 0.69 12.15
C GLY A 223 2.88 2.11 12.66
N PRO A 224 4.15 2.51 12.79
CA PRO A 224 4.52 3.76 13.45
C PRO A 224 4.09 5.02 12.71
N ASP A 225 3.77 4.94 11.41
CA ASP A 225 3.40 6.12 10.62
C ASP A 225 1.96 6.62 10.93
N GLY A 226 1.12 5.75 11.53
CA GLY A 226 -0.22 6.10 12.00
C GLY A 226 -1.28 6.33 10.91
N PRO A 227 -2.44 6.91 11.28
CA PRO A 227 -3.67 6.84 10.50
C PRO A 227 -3.61 7.59 9.16
N SER A 228 -2.74 8.59 9.01
CA SER A 228 -2.54 9.28 7.73
C SER A 228 -1.83 8.40 6.69
N HIS A 229 -1.11 7.38 7.12
CA HIS A 229 -0.28 6.53 6.27
C HIS A 229 -0.78 5.08 6.17
N HIS A 230 -1.68 4.64 7.04
CA HIS A 230 -2.29 3.32 6.93
C HIS A 230 -3.06 3.20 5.60
N GLY A 231 -2.55 2.36 4.71
CA GLY A 231 -3.12 2.09 3.41
C GLY A 231 -4.19 1.01 3.47
N MET A 232 -5.12 1.11 4.42
CA MET A 232 -6.13 0.08 4.72
C MET A 232 -7.41 0.17 3.88
N TRP A 233 -7.50 1.18 3.00
CA TRP A 233 -8.70 1.54 2.25
C TRP A 233 -8.76 0.94 0.85
N ASP A 234 -7.60 0.53 0.33
CA ASP A 234 -7.34 0.17 -1.05
C ASP A 234 -8.23 -0.95 -1.59
N LEU A 235 -8.46 -2.03 -0.84
CA LEU A 235 -9.36 -3.12 -1.28
C LEU A 235 -10.79 -2.62 -1.49
N GLY A 236 -11.30 -1.81 -0.57
CA GLY A 236 -12.67 -1.29 -0.65
C GLY A 236 -12.83 -0.19 -1.69
N LEU A 237 -11.82 0.65 -1.85
CA LEU A 237 -11.83 1.72 -2.84
C LEU A 237 -11.68 1.15 -4.26
N LEU A 238 -10.64 0.36 -4.49
CA LEU A 238 -10.31 -0.18 -5.81
C LEU A 238 -11.22 -1.34 -6.22
N GLY A 239 -11.84 -2.04 -5.27
CA GLY A 239 -12.84 -3.07 -5.57
C GLY A 239 -14.08 -2.54 -6.29
N THR A 240 -14.29 -1.23 -6.34
CA THR A 240 -15.37 -0.59 -7.12
C THR A 240 -15.00 -0.33 -8.58
N VAL A 241 -13.72 -0.44 -8.94
CA VAL A 241 -13.21 -0.09 -10.28
C VAL A 241 -13.48 -1.25 -11.26
N PRO A 242 -14.27 -1.03 -12.33
CA PRO A 242 -14.60 -2.10 -13.29
C PRO A 242 -13.36 -2.69 -13.97
N GLY A 243 -13.32 -4.02 -14.09
CA GLY A 243 -12.24 -4.75 -14.79
C GLY A 243 -10.89 -4.77 -14.08
N LEU A 244 -10.75 -4.08 -12.94
CA LEU A 244 -9.54 -4.07 -12.14
C LEU A 244 -9.36 -5.38 -11.36
N ARG A 245 -8.12 -5.87 -11.32
CA ARG A 245 -7.77 -7.09 -10.58
C ARG A 245 -6.79 -6.76 -9.46
N ILE A 246 -6.98 -7.34 -8.28
CA ILE A 246 -6.13 -7.10 -7.11
C ILE A 246 -5.52 -8.42 -6.64
N ALA A 247 -4.19 -8.46 -6.57
CA ALA A 247 -3.42 -9.54 -6.00
C ALA A 247 -2.81 -9.14 -4.66
N ALA A 248 -2.72 -10.09 -3.73
CA ALA A 248 -2.09 -9.91 -2.43
C ALA A 248 -1.10 -11.06 -2.19
N PRO A 249 0.20 -10.89 -2.49
CA PRO A 249 1.19 -11.93 -2.26
C PRO A 249 1.32 -12.27 -0.78
N ARG A 250 1.33 -13.57 -0.46
CA ARG A 250 1.56 -14.08 0.90
C ARG A 250 3.03 -14.08 1.33
N ASP A 251 3.95 -14.20 0.37
CA ASP A 251 5.40 -14.25 0.58
C ASP A 251 6.18 -13.68 -0.62
N ALA A 252 7.51 -13.72 -0.55
CA ALA A 252 8.40 -13.17 -1.56
C ALA A 252 8.28 -13.87 -2.94
N ASP A 253 8.06 -15.19 -2.96
CA ASP A 253 7.97 -15.94 -4.21
C ASP A 253 6.63 -15.69 -4.90
N CYS A 254 5.56 -15.62 -4.11
CA CYS A 254 4.24 -15.20 -4.57
C CYS A 254 4.27 -13.76 -5.13
N LEU A 255 5.03 -12.84 -4.51
CA LEU A 255 5.19 -11.47 -5.05
C LEU A 255 5.84 -11.49 -6.44
N ARG A 256 6.91 -12.24 -6.63
CA ARG A 256 7.60 -12.34 -7.93
C ARG A 256 6.70 -12.94 -9.01
N ALA A 257 5.97 -14.01 -8.67
CA ALA A 257 5.04 -14.66 -9.59
C ALA A 257 3.89 -13.74 -9.97
N LEU A 258 3.22 -13.13 -8.98
CA LEU A 258 2.09 -12.22 -9.22
C LEU A 258 2.50 -10.95 -9.96
N LEU A 259 3.72 -10.44 -9.78
CA LEU A 259 4.19 -9.29 -10.54
C LEU A 259 4.32 -9.62 -12.04
N ARG A 260 4.87 -10.81 -12.35
CA ARG A 260 4.96 -11.30 -13.73
C ARG A 260 3.58 -11.53 -14.34
N GLU A 261 2.66 -12.15 -13.59
CA GLU A 261 1.28 -12.36 -14.05
C GLU A 261 0.57 -11.03 -14.31
N ALA A 262 0.66 -10.08 -13.37
CA ALA A 262 0.06 -8.76 -13.50
C ALA A 262 0.59 -8.00 -14.72
N ALA A 263 1.90 -8.09 -14.97
CA ALA A 263 2.49 -7.50 -16.16
C ALA A 263 2.06 -8.20 -17.46
N GLY A 264 1.68 -9.48 -17.40
CA GLY A 264 1.16 -10.23 -18.55
C GLY A 264 -0.30 -9.92 -18.88
N ILE A 265 -1.03 -9.25 -18.00
CA ILE A 265 -2.44 -8.90 -18.21
C ILE A 265 -2.53 -7.61 -19.02
N THR A 266 -3.06 -7.74 -20.24
CA THR A 266 -3.21 -6.61 -21.19
C THR A 266 -4.62 -6.03 -21.25
N SER A 267 -5.58 -6.67 -20.58
CA SER A 267 -7.02 -6.38 -20.74
C SER A 267 -7.60 -5.46 -19.65
N GLY A 268 -6.78 -4.63 -19.02
CA GLY A 268 -7.19 -3.75 -17.92
C GLY A 268 -6.19 -3.67 -16.77
N PRO A 269 -6.48 -2.81 -15.79
CA PRO A 269 -5.54 -2.53 -14.70
C PRO A 269 -5.39 -3.70 -13.74
N THR A 270 -4.19 -3.84 -13.21
CA THR A 270 -3.84 -4.81 -12.18
C THR A 270 -3.25 -4.09 -10.97
N VAL A 271 -3.43 -4.67 -9.80
CA VAL A 271 -2.94 -4.13 -8.53
C VAL A 271 -2.22 -5.23 -7.78
N LEU A 272 -1.01 -4.97 -7.30
CA LEU A 272 -0.36 -5.78 -6.28
C LEU A 272 -0.29 -4.99 -4.99
N ARG A 273 -0.77 -5.56 -3.88
CA ARG A 273 -0.70 -4.92 -2.57
C ARG A 273 0.14 -5.71 -1.57
N PHE A 274 1.07 -5.05 -0.90
CA PHE A 274 1.85 -5.67 0.17
C PHE A 274 2.18 -4.67 1.28
N PRO A 275 2.36 -5.13 2.53
CA PRO A 275 2.53 -4.24 3.66
C PRO A 275 3.96 -3.70 3.76
N LYS A 276 4.12 -2.68 4.61
CA LYS A 276 5.44 -2.27 5.09
C LYS A 276 6.01 -3.37 5.99
N GLY A 277 7.25 -3.77 5.76
CA GLY A 277 7.97 -4.71 6.62
C GLY A 277 8.81 -5.73 5.86
N GLN A 278 9.20 -6.79 6.56
CA GLN A 278 9.92 -7.92 5.99
C GLN A 278 8.95 -8.93 5.36
N ALA A 279 9.36 -9.51 4.23
CA ALA A 279 8.68 -10.65 3.66
C ALA A 279 8.94 -11.87 4.55
N GLY A 280 7.88 -12.56 4.98
CA GLY A 280 8.01 -13.78 5.78
C GLY A 280 8.72 -14.91 5.02
N PRO A 281 8.98 -16.05 5.68
CA PRO A 281 9.44 -17.24 4.98
C PRO A 281 8.42 -17.68 3.93
N GLY A 282 8.88 -18.37 2.88
CA GLY A 282 8.01 -18.91 1.84
C GLY A 282 7.01 -19.92 2.39
N ILE A 283 5.77 -19.84 1.96
CA ILE A 283 4.68 -20.74 2.33
C ILE A 283 4.33 -21.59 1.10
N ALA A 284 4.64 -22.88 1.18
CA ALA A 284 4.37 -23.84 0.12
C ALA A 284 2.85 -24.10 -0.01
N ALA A 285 2.38 -24.19 -1.26
CA ALA A 285 1.03 -24.67 -1.54
C ALA A 285 1.03 -26.20 -1.59
N LEU A 286 0.03 -26.82 -0.95
CA LEU A 286 -0.22 -28.26 -1.04
C LEU A 286 -0.84 -28.64 -2.38
N ALA A 287 -1.66 -27.74 -2.94
CA ALA A 287 -2.28 -27.91 -4.25
C ALA A 287 -2.57 -26.54 -4.88
N HIS A 288 -2.64 -26.52 -6.20
CA HIS A 288 -3.08 -25.37 -6.99
C HIS A 288 -4.36 -25.74 -7.75
N ILE A 289 -5.43 -24.95 -7.58
CA ILE A 289 -6.76 -25.23 -8.15
C ILE A 289 -7.33 -23.93 -8.71
N ASP A 290 -7.43 -23.83 -10.04
CA ASP A 290 -8.07 -22.71 -10.75
C ASP A 290 -7.63 -21.32 -10.24
N GLY A 291 -6.31 -21.13 -10.07
CA GLY A 291 -5.72 -19.89 -9.60
C GLY A 291 -5.59 -19.76 -8.08
N LEU A 292 -6.20 -20.65 -7.30
CA LEU A 292 -6.12 -20.68 -5.83
C LEU A 292 -5.00 -21.61 -5.36
N ASP A 293 -4.33 -21.24 -4.29
CA ASP A 293 -3.38 -22.12 -3.59
C ASP A 293 -4.03 -22.66 -2.32
N ILE A 294 -4.11 -23.99 -2.19
CA ILE A 294 -4.48 -24.63 -0.93
C ILE A 294 -3.23 -24.73 -0.07
N LEU A 295 -3.20 -23.99 1.04
CA LEU A 295 -2.06 -23.95 1.94
C LEU A 295 -2.15 -25.02 3.05
N HIS A 296 -3.38 -25.38 3.42
CA HIS A 296 -3.64 -26.37 4.46
C HIS A 296 -5.01 -27.02 4.27
N CYS A 297 -5.12 -28.29 4.63
CA CYS A 297 -6.38 -29.03 4.68
C CYS A 297 -6.29 -30.11 5.75
N SER A 298 -7.15 -30.06 6.77
CA SER A 298 -7.19 -31.09 7.81
C SER A 298 -7.43 -32.49 7.22
N ALA A 299 -6.54 -33.44 7.53
CA ALA A 299 -6.74 -34.83 7.16
C ALA A 299 -7.84 -35.47 8.01
N HIS A 300 -8.74 -36.23 7.38
CA HIS A 300 -9.77 -37.03 8.04
C HIS A 300 -10.71 -36.26 9.00
N ARG A 301 -10.87 -34.94 8.79
CA ARG A 301 -11.83 -34.10 9.55
C ARG A 301 -12.96 -33.60 8.64
N PRO A 302 -14.13 -33.23 9.21
CA PRO A 302 -15.19 -32.55 8.48
C PRO A 302 -14.73 -31.21 7.91
N LEU A 303 -15.36 -30.74 6.83
CA LEU A 303 -15.11 -29.41 6.27
C LEU A 303 -15.87 -28.34 7.08
N ASP A 304 -15.38 -28.03 8.27
CA ASP A 304 -16.02 -27.04 9.14
C ASP A 304 -15.75 -25.61 8.65
N VAL A 305 -14.49 -25.26 8.48
CA VAL A 305 -14.05 -23.87 8.25
C VAL A 305 -13.23 -23.78 6.98
N LEU A 306 -13.67 -22.94 6.04
CA LEU A 306 -12.80 -22.40 5.01
C LEU A 306 -12.21 -21.08 5.51
N LEU A 307 -10.88 -21.01 5.62
CA LEU A 307 -10.15 -19.81 6.01
C LEU A 307 -9.42 -19.23 4.80
N VAL A 308 -9.69 -17.96 4.50
CA VAL A 308 -9.20 -17.26 3.31
C VAL A 308 -8.36 -16.04 3.75
N PRO A 309 -7.05 -16.22 3.98
CA PRO A 309 -6.17 -15.11 4.28
C PRO A 309 -5.94 -14.23 3.05
N VAL A 310 -5.80 -12.92 3.27
CA VAL A 310 -5.36 -11.96 2.25
C VAL A 310 -3.89 -11.63 2.46
N GLY A 311 -3.04 -12.11 1.56
CA GLY A 311 -1.61 -11.81 1.56
C GLY A 311 -0.90 -12.29 2.84
N PRO A 312 -0.09 -11.45 3.49
CA PRO A 312 0.81 -11.91 4.58
C PRO A 312 0.11 -12.45 5.84
N LEU A 313 -1.19 -12.25 5.99
CA LEU A 313 -1.98 -12.89 7.06
C LEU A 313 -2.11 -14.41 6.87
N ALA A 314 -1.58 -14.98 5.77
CA ALA A 314 -1.52 -16.42 5.56
C ALA A 314 -0.78 -17.17 6.68
N LYS A 315 0.28 -16.59 7.24
CA LYS A 315 0.98 -17.19 8.38
C LYS A 315 0.05 -17.31 9.59
N ASP A 316 -0.56 -16.19 10.01
CA ASP A 316 -1.46 -16.18 11.17
C ASP A 316 -2.71 -17.04 10.95
N ALA A 317 -3.17 -17.18 9.71
CA ALA A 317 -4.25 -18.08 9.34
C ALA A 317 -3.87 -19.57 9.47
N LEU A 318 -2.65 -19.95 9.08
CA LEU A 318 -2.14 -21.32 9.26
C LEU A 318 -1.97 -21.64 10.76
N ASP A 319 -1.41 -20.72 11.52
CA ASP A 319 -1.27 -20.87 12.98
C ASP A 319 -2.66 -20.99 13.65
N ALA A 320 -3.64 -20.19 13.22
CA ALA A 320 -5.02 -20.30 13.68
C ALA A 320 -5.68 -21.62 13.30
N ALA A 321 -5.38 -22.18 12.12
CA ALA A 321 -5.89 -23.48 11.69
C ALA A 321 -5.44 -24.59 12.65
N HIS A 322 -4.18 -24.61 13.06
CA HIS A 322 -3.69 -25.56 14.07
C HIS A 322 -4.42 -25.41 15.41
N LEU A 323 -4.58 -24.18 15.90
CA LEU A 323 -5.31 -23.91 17.16
C LEU A 323 -6.79 -24.37 17.11
N LEU A 324 -7.42 -24.33 15.94
CA LEU A 324 -8.79 -24.79 15.73
C LEU A 324 -8.89 -26.32 15.65
N GLU A 325 -7.91 -26.98 15.03
CA GLU A 325 -7.85 -28.44 14.95
C GLU A 325 -7.62 -29.11 16.30
N GLU A 326 -6.82 -28.51 17.18
CA GLU A 326 -6.67 -28.92 18.58
C GLU A 326 -8.02 -28.92 19.33
N ARG A 327 -8.99 -28.13 18.84
CA ARG A 327 -10.36 -28.05 19.37
C ARG A 327 -11.36 -28.89 18.59
N GLY A 328 -10.90 -29.72 17.66
CA GLY A 328 -11.73 -30.68 16.95
C GLY A 328 -12.31 -30.20 15.61
N LEU A 329 -12.09 -28.94 15.22
CA LEU A 329 -12.64 -28.39 13.97
C LEU A 329 -11.75 -28.72 12.77
N GLY A 330 -12.35 -29.12 11.65
CA GLY A 330 -11.60 -29.26 10.39
C GLY A 330 -11.50 -27.94 9.62
N VAL A 331 -10.30 -27.60 9.18
CA VAL A 331 -9.96 -26.32 8.56
C VAL A 331 -9.28 -26.55 7.20
N THR A 332 -9.73 -25.80 6.20
CA THR A 332 -9.02 -25.61 4.93
C THR A 332 -8.53 -24.17 4.87
N VAL A 333 -7.25 -23.95 4.59
CA VAL A 333 -6.69 -22.61 4.35
C VAL A 333 -6.42 -22.45 2.84
N ALA A 334 -7.09 -21.49 2.21
CA ALA A 334 -6.97 -21.22 0.78
C ALA A 334 -6.49 -19.79 0.54
N ASP A 335 -5.31 -19.62 -0.06
CA ASP A 335 -4.81 -18.33 -0.53
C ASP A 335 -5.37 -18.04 -1.93
N PRO A 336 -6.17 -16.98 -2.10
CA PRO A 336 -6.73 -16.65 -3.39
C PRO A 336 -5.68 -16.15 -4.39
N ARG A 337 -4.52 -15.67 -3.93
CA ARG A 337 -3.49 -14.94 -4.69
C ARG A 337 -4.01 -13.66 -5.34
N TRP A 338 -4.96 -13.80 -6.27
CA TRP A 338 -5.83 -12.76 -6.83
C TRP A 338 -7.10 -12.66 -5.98
N VAL A 339 -7.13 -11.65 -5.12
CA VAL A 339 -8.20 -11.39 -4.14
C VAL A 339 -9.46 -10.87 -4.82
N LEU A 340 -9.31 -10.03 -5.85
CA LEU A 340 -10.40 -9.53 -6.68
C LEU A 340 -10.05 -9.68 -8.17
N PRO A 341 -11.02 -10.04 -9.03
CA PRO A 341 -12.37 -10.50 -8.69
C PRO A 341 -12.35 -11.85 -7.95
N ILE A 342 -13.44 -12.18 -7.26
CA ILE A 342 -13.57 -13.46 -6.54
C ILE A 342 -13.60 -14.62 -7.54
N SER A 343 -12.68 -15.57 -7.40
CA SER A 343 -12.66 -16.78 -8.22
C SER A 343 -13.91 -17.64 -7.98
N PRO A 344 -14.57 -18.17 -9.03
CA PRO A 344 -15.65 -19.16 -8.89
C PRO A 344 -15.22 -20.44 -8.15
N ALA A 345 -13.93 -20.79 -8.21
CA ALA A 345 -13.41 -21.92 -7.45
C ALA A 345 -13.48 -21.65 -5.93
N LEU A 346 -13.35 -20.38 -5.51
CA LEU A 346 -13.42 -20.00 -4.10
C LEU A 346 -14.85 -20.09 -3.57
N THR A 347 -15.85 -19.69 -4.36
CA THR A 347 -17.26 -19.86 -3.98
C THR A 347 -17.65 -21.34 -3.94
N THR A 348 -17.13 -22.14 -4.88
CA THR A 348 -17.31 -23.61 -4.87
C THR A 348 -16.69 -24.24 -3.63
N LEU A 349 -15.50 -23.79 -3.22
CA LEU A 349 -14.87 -24.25 -1.99
C LEU A 349 -15.68 -23.83 -0.77
N ALA A 350 -16.18 -22.59 -0.73
CA ALA A 350 -17.03 -22.10 0.35
C ALA A 350 -18.31 -22.94 0.50
N ALA A 351 -18.95 -23.33 -0.61
CA ALA A 351 -20.17 -24.15 -0.61
C ALA A 351 -20.00 -25.51 0.07
N ARG A 352 -18.77 -26.02 0.14
CA ARG A 352 -18.45 -27.32 0.78
C ARG A 352 -18.18 -27.22 2.27
N HIS A 353 -18.01 -26.00 2.80
CA HIS A 353 -17.68 -25.76 4.20
C HIS A 353 -18.90 -25.24 4.97
N ARG A 354 -18.95 -25.49 6.28
CA ARG A 354 -20.03 -24.99 7.15
C ARG A 354 -19.97 -23.46 7.31
N ILE A 355 -18.77 -22.89 7.32
CA ILE A 355 -18.53 -21.44 7.35
C ILE A 355 -17.29 -21.09 6.51
N ALA A 356 -17.33 -19.94 5.84
CA ALA A 356 -16.16 -19.34 5.23
C ALA A 356 -15.76 -18.08 6.01
N VAL A 357 -14.46 -17.88 6.20
CA VAL A 357 -13.92 -16.78 7.00
C VAL A 357 -12.79 -16.14 6.24
N THR A 358 -12.90 -14.85 5.94
CA THR A 358 -11.81 -14.07 5.33
C THR A 358 -11.03 -13.35 6.41
N VAL A 359 -9.72 -13.19 6.21
CA VAL A 359 -8.85 -12.42 7.12
C VAL A 359 -8.05 -11.42 6.31
N GLU A 360 -8.31 -10.12 6.51
CA GLU A 360 -7.70 -9.06 5.71
C GLU A 360 -7.16 -7.88 6.53
N ASP A 361 -5.95 -7.45 6.18
CA ASP A 361 -5.33 -6.21 6.66
C ASP A 361 -5.84 -5.02 5.83
N GLY A 362 -7.15 -4.83 5.88
CA GLY A 362 -7.92 -3.83 5.18
C GLY A 362 -9.27 -3.65 5.87
N VAL A 363 -10.01 -2.62 5.49
CA VAL A 363 -11.33 -2.37 6.05
C VAL A 363 -12.30 -3.51 5.71
N ARG A 364 -12.79 -4.24 6.72
CA ARG A 364 -13.61 -5.45 6.53
C ARG A 364 -14.93 -5.25 5.79
N THR A 365 -15.52 -4.06 5.90
CA THR A 365 -16.90 -3.79 5.46
C THR A 365 -17.07 -3.68 3.95
N SER A 366 -15.99 -3.55 3.22
CA SER A 366 -15.98 -3.38 1.76
C SER A 366 -14.78 -4.08 1.13
N GLY A 367 -14.07 -4.90 1.91
CA GLY A 367 -12.89 -5.61 1.46
C GLY A 367 -13.21 -6.94 0.78
N ALA A 368 -12.22 -7.83 0.78
CA ALA A 368 -12.29 -9.15 0.17
C ALA A 368 -13.44 -10.00 0.73
N GLY A 369 -13.69 -9.90 2.04
CA GLY A 369 -14.76 -10.65 2.69
C GLY A 369 -16.16 -10.24 2.24
N ALA A 370 -16.38 -8.93 2.05
CA ALA A 370 -17.64 -8.41 1.54
C ALA A 370 -17.86 -8.85 0.08
N ALA A 371 -16.81 -8.84 -0.73
CA ALA A 371 -16.85 -9.31 -2.11
C ALA A 371 -17.12 -10.82 -2.20
N LEU A 372 -16.48 -11.65 -1.37
CA LEU A 372 -16.75 -13.09 -1.31
C LEU A 372 -18.19 -13.37 -0.88
N ALA A 373 -18.70 -12.65 0.12
CA ALA A 373 -20.09 -12.79 0.55
C ALA A 373 -21.08 -12.44 -0.56
N GLN A 374 -20.80 -11.41 -1.36
CA GLN A 374 -21.62 -11.08 -2.54
C GLN A 374 -21.53 -12.17 -3.61
N ALA A 375 -20.33 -12.63 -3.96
CA ALA A 375 -20.13 -13.69 -4.95
C ALA A 375 -20.80 -15.01 -4.55
N CYS A 376 -20.78 -15.37 -3.25
CA CYS A 376 -21.53 -16.51 -2.74
C CYS A 376 -23.04 -16.33 -2.93
N ARG A 377 -23.60 -15.14 -2.63
CA ARG A 377 -25.03 -14.87 -2.87
C ARG A 377 -25.40 -14.97 -4.34
N ASP A 378 -24.59 -14.39 -5.23
CA ASP A 378 -24.82 -14.43 -6.67
C ASP A 378 -24.75 -15.87 -7.22
N ALA A 379 -23.91 -16.71 -6.62
CA ALA A 379 -23.78 -18.13 -6.96
C ALA A 379 -24.75 -19.06 -6.18
N ALA A 380 -25.73 -18.51 -5.45
CA ALA A 380 -26.67 -19.25 -4.61
C ALA A 380 -25.99 -20.19 -3.57
N VAL A 381 -24.79 -19.83 -3.11
CA VAL A 381 -24.07 -20.53 -2.05
C VAL A 381 -24.59 -20.05 -0.70
N ALA A 382 -25.22 -20.96 0.05
CA ALA A 382 -25.82 -20.67 1.35
C ALA A 382 -24.81 -20.56 2.49
N THR A 383 -23.54 -20.96 2.28
CA THR A 383 -22.49 -20.90 3.31
C THR A 383 -22.26 -19.46 3.77
N PRO A 384 -22.46 -19.16 5.06
CA PRO A 384 -22.18 -17.84 5.59
C PRO A 384 -20.71 -17.49 5.56
N VAL A 385 -20.47 -16.24 5.22
CA VAL A 385 -19.14 -15.65 5.11
C VAL A 385 -18.97 -14.66 6.26
N THR A 386 -17.96 -14.88 7.10
CA THR A 386 -17.55 -13.95 8.16
C THR A 386 -16.29 -13.22 7.74
N SER A 387 -16.29 -11.89 7.81
CA SER A 387 -15.14 -11.06 7.43
C SER A 387 -14.40 -10.56 8.66
N LEU A 388 -13.18 -11.06 8.88
CA LEU A 388 -12.24 -10.53 9.86
C LEU A 388 -11.35 -9.50 9.17
N GLY A 389 -11.31 -8.29 9.71
CA GLY A 389 -10.49 -7.21 9.18
C GLY A 389 -10.65 -5.94 10.00
N LEU A 390 -10.00 -4.88 9.56
CA LEU A 390 -9.92 -3.64 10.32
C LEU A 390 -11.28 -2.91 10.40
N PRO A 391 -11.56 -2.18 11.50
CA PRO A 391 -12.72 -1.32 11.60
C PRO A 391 -12.63 -0.11 10.66
N ARG A 392 -13.79 0.47 10.32
CA ARG A 392 -13.89 1.80 9.68
C ARG A 392 -13.55 2.90 10.70
N ALA A 393 -12.30 2.99 11.10
CA ALA A 393 -11.82 3.97 12.07
C ALA A 393 -10.38 4.39 11.73
N PHE A 394 -9.99 5.58 12.20
CA PHE A 394 -8.59 6.00 12.18
C PHE A 394 -7.84 5.28 13.30
N ILE A 395 -6.97 4.35 12.92
CA ILE A 395 -6.18 3.55 13.86
C ILE A 395 -4.91 4.35 14.22
N PRO A 396 -4.59 4.52 15.52
CA PRO A 396 -3.42 5.28 15.95
C PRO A 396 -2.12 4.59 15.55
N HIS A 397 -1.00 5.33 15.61
CA HIS A 397 0.32 4.76 15.40
C HIS A 397 0.68 3.75 16.48
N GLY A 398 1.51 2.77 16.14
CA GLY A 398 2.00 1.76 17.08
C GLY A 398 2.74 0.63 16.37
N PRO A 399 3.29 -0.35 17.09
CA PRO A 399 3.87 -1.53 16.47
C PRO A 399 2.81 -2.28 15.65
N ARG A 400 3.10 -2.57 14.37
CA ARG A 400 2.14 -3.19 13.44
C ARG A 400 1.53 -4.48 14.01
N GLY A 401 2.34 -5.38 14.55
CA GLY A 401 1.86 -6.65 15.14
C GLY A 401 0.88 -6.42 16.30
N THR A 402 1.15 -5.44 17.17
CA THR A 402 0.25 -5.07 18.27
C THR A 402 -1.08 -4.53 17.76
N LEU A 403 -1.06 -3.68 16.73
CA LEU A 403 -2.29 -3.13 16.14
C LEU A 403 -3.14 -4.21 15.46
N LEU A 404 -2.50 -5.17 14.77
CA LEU A 404 -3.19 -6.31 14.16
C LEU A 404 -3.79 -7.25 15.22
N ALA A 405 -3.04 -7.54 16.30
CA ALA A 405 -3.52 -8.34 17.42
C ALA A 405 -4.70 -7.68 18.15
N GLN A 406 -4.66 -6.36 18.37
CA GLN A 406 -5.78 -5.59 18.91
C GLN A 406 -7.03 -5.65 18.02
N ALA A 407 -6.84 -5.74 16.70
CA ALA A 407 -7.92 -5.96 15.74
C ALA A 407 -8.37 -7.44 15.64
N GLY A 408 -7.73 -8.35 16.39
CA GLY A 408 -8.01 -9.79 16.36
C GLY A 408 -7.52 -10.51 15.09
N LEU A 409 -6.51 -9.94 14.42
CA LEU A 409 -5.93 -10.46 13.17
C LEU A 409 -4.63 -11.24 13.38
N ASP A 410 -4.29 -11.56 14.63
CA ASP A 410 -3.29 -12.55 14.98
C ASP A 410 -3.90 -13.96 15.10
N ALA A 411 -3.06 -15.00 15.16
CA ALA A 411 -3.51 -16.39 15.20
C ALA A 411 -4.57 -16.67 16.28
N GLU A 412 -4.36 -16.16 17.50
CA GLU A 412 -5.30 -16.33 18.61
C GLU A 412 -6.62 -15.59 18.38
N GLY A 413 -6.56 -14.34 17.90
CA GLY A 413 -7.74 -13.53 17.59
C GLY A 413 -8.59 -14.14 16.48
N ILE A 414 -7.95 -14.65 15.43
CA ILE A 414 -8.58 -15.35 14.32
C ILE A 414 -9.28 -16.61 14.84
N ALA A 415 -8.55 -17.50 15.53
CA ALA A 415 -9.11 -18.74 16.07
C ALA A 415 -10.27 -18.47 17.05
N ARG A 416 -10.14 -17.46 17.92
CA ARG A 416 -11.19 -17.05 18.86
C ARG A 416 -12.45 -16.61 18.13
N SER A 417 -12.32 -15.76 17.12
CA SER A 417 -13.45 -15.24 16.32
C SER A 417 -14.16 -16.36 15.57
N ILE A 418 -13.41 -17.30 14.99
CA ILE A 418 -13.96 -18.46 14.27
C ILE A 418 -14.75 -19.37 15.20
N ARG A 419 -14.22 -19.69 16.40
CA ARG A 419 -14.95 -20.49 17.39
C ARG A 419 -16.27 -19.84 17.79
N HIS A 420 -16.29 -18.53 18.02
CA HIS A 420 -17.52 -17.80 18.32
C HIS A 420 -18.54 -17.91 17.17
N ALA A 421 -18.10 -17.70 15.93
CA ALA A 421 -18.96 -17.80 14.75
C ALA A 421 -19.52 -19.22 14.54
N VAL A 422 -18.71 -20.24 14.79
CA VAL A 422 -19.15 -21.66 14.72
C VAL A 422 -20.14 -21.98 15.84
N ALA A 423 -19.87 -21.56 17.08
CA ALA A 423 -20.72 -21.86 18.24
C ALA A 423 -22.09 -21.20 18.15
N ALA A 424 -22.16 -19.92 17.74
CA ALA A 424 -23.42 -19.19 17.57
C ALA A 424 -24.38 -19.93 16.61
N ARG A 425 -23.83 -20.56 15.58
CA ARG A 425 -24.63 -21.25 14.55
C ARG A 425 -25.04 -22.67 14.94
N SER A 426 -24.26 -23.32 15.80
CA SER A 426 -24.69 -24.57 16.44
C SER A 426 -25.90 -24.31 17.35
N ALA A 427 -25.96 -23.16 18.03
CA ALA A 427 -27.10 -22.80 18.89
C ALA A 427 -28.39 -22.52 18.09
N ASP A 428 -28.30 -21.82 16.95
CA ASP A 428 -29.45 -21.57 16.06
C ASP A 428 -30.05 -22.87 15.52
N CYS A 429 -29.21 -23.87 15.21
CA CYS A 429 -29.66 -25.18 14.74
C CYS A 429 -30.43 -25.96 15.83
N VAL A 430 -30.00 -25.86 17.10
CA VAL A 430 -30.67 -26.55 18.22
C VAL A 430 -32.01 -25.88 18.54
N ALA A 431 -32.09 -24.54 18.50
CA ALA A 431 -33.33 -23.80 18.75
C ALA A 431 -34.42 -24.10 17.72
N PHE A 432 -34.06 -24.35 16.45
CA PHE A 432 -35.03 -24.70 15.40
C PHE A 432 -35.55 -26.15 15.55
N THR A 433 -34.73 -27.07 16.06
CA THR A 433 -35.15 -28.46 16.30
C THR A 433 -36.03 -28.65 17.54
N SER A 434 -35.97 -27.75 18.53
CA SER A 434 -36.83 -27.86 19.71
C SER A 434 -38.25 -27.33 19.51
N ASP A 435 -38.50 -26.53 18.46
CA ASP A 435 -39.82 -25.93 18.18
C ASP A 435 -40.67 -26.74 17.19
N SER A 436 -40.06 -27.67 16.45
CA SER A 436 -40.74 -28.58 15.50
C SER A 436 -41.33 -29.85 16.14
N GLY A 437 -41.21 -30.00 17.46
CA GLY A 437 -41.77 -31.11 18.25
C GLY A 437 -43.11 -30.81 18.94
N ARG A 438 -43.75 -29.68 18.65
CA ARG A 438 -45.06 -29.29 19.20
C ARG A 438 -46.05 -28.96 18.08
N THR A 439 -46.58 -29.98 17.42
CA THR A 439 -47.87 -29.95 16.74
C THR A 439 -48.59 -31.26 16.95
#